data_AF-A0A3D9XPV9-F1
#
_entry.id   AF-A0A3D9XPV9-F1
#
_cell.length_a   1.000
_cell.length_b   1.000
_cell.length_c   1.000
_cell.angle_alpha   90.00
_cell.angle_beta   90.00
_cell.angle_gamma   90.00
#
_symmetry.space_group_name_H-M   'P 1'
#
loop_
_entity.id
_entity.type
_entity.pdbx_description
1 polymer ?
#
loop_
_entity_poly.entity_id
_entity_poly.type
_entity_poly.pdbx_seq_one_letter_code
_entity_poly.pdbx_strand_id
1 'polypeptide(L)' 'MPLIPDIDEFEERAAIMEYDGGLSRSMAEDRAAQEQGFRDAAQFREALAYYLHTGRLGGWND' A
#
# COMPACT_ATOMS: atom_id res chain seq x y z
N MET A 1 -13.20 -8.42 -2.12
CA MET A 1 -12.76 -8.85 -0.77
C MET A 1 -12.23 -7.60 -0.06
N PRO A 2 -12.40 -7.45 1.26
CA PRO A 2 -11.87 -6.26 1.94
C PRO A 2 -10.33 -6.27 1.87
N LEU A 3 -9.74 -5.15 1.45
CA LEU A 3 -8.29 -5.00 1.35
C LEU A 3 -7.69 -4.88 2.77
N ILE A 4 -6.75 -5.77 3.09
CA ILE A 4 -5.97 -5.70 4.33
C ILE A 4 -4.62 -5.10 3.96
N PRO A 5 -4.27 -3.91 4.48
CA PRO A 5 -2.96 -3.31 4.21
C PRO A 5 -1.88 -4.11 4.94
N ASP A 6 -0.97 -4.71 4.17
CA ASP A 6 0.24 -5.36 4.68
C ASP A 6 1.41 -4.37 4.58
N ILE A 7 1.86 -3.84 5.71
CA ILE A 7 2.93 -2.83 5.73
C ILE A 7 4.31 -3.43 5.39
N ASP A 8 4.56 -4.67 5.80
CA ASP A 8 5.86 -5.30 5.58
C ASP A 8 6.03 -5.61 4.08
N GLU A 9 5.01 -6.19 3.45
CA GLU A 9 5.03 -6.43 2.00
C GLU A 9 5.10 -5.11 1.21
N PHE A 10 4.37 -4.07 1.65
CA PHE A 10 4.41 -2.76 1.01
C PHE A 10 5.82 -2.16 1.02
N GLU A 11 6.48 -2.15 2.18
CA GLU A 11 7.82 -1.56 2.33
C GLU A 11 8.88 -2.39 1.59
N GLU A 12 8.79 -3.72 1.63
CA GLU A 12 9.71 -4.60 0.90
C GLU A 12 9.59 -4.39 -0.62
N ARG A 13 8.36 -4.36 -1.16
CA ARG A 13 8.12 -4.12 -2.60
C ARG A 13 8.57 -2.74 -3.03
N ALA A 14 8.26 -1.71 -2.24
CA ALA A 14 8.69 -0.35 -2.52
C ALA A 14 10.22 -0.25 -2.53
N ALA A 15 10.90 -0.87 -1.57
CA ALA A 15 12.36 -0.88 -1.51
C ALA A 15 12.99 -1.58 -2.72
N ILE A 16 12.48 -2.75 -3.13
CA ILE A 16 12.96 -3.45 -4.33
C ILE A 16 12.76 -2.57 -5.58
N MET A 17 11.58 -1.98 -5.75
CA MET A 17 11.29 -1.14 -6.92
C MET A 17 12.12 0.15 -6.96
N GLU A 18 12.45 0.74 -5.81
CA GLU A 18 13.33 1.91 -5.69
C GLU A 18 14.79 1.54 -6.00
N TYR A 19 15.35 0.57 -5.28
CA TYR A 19 16.78 0.29 -5.33
C TYR A 19 17.20 -0.61 -6.50
N ASP A 20 16.41 -1.64 -6.80
CA ASP A 20 16.72 -2.59 -7.87
C ASP A 20 16.03 -2.18 -9.18
N GLY A 21 14.82 -1.60 -9.08
CA GLY A 21 14.01 -1.16 -10.23
C GLY A 21 14.31 0.26 -10.72
N GLY A 22 14.99 1.09 -9.92
CA GLY A 22 15.34 2.47 -10.26
C GLY A 22 14.15 3.44 -10.31
N LEU A 23 12.99 3.08 -9.75
CA LEU A 23 11.87 4.00 -9.61
C LEU A 23 12.16 5.07 -8.56
N SER A 24 11.52 6.23 -8.69
CA SER A 24 11.46 7.14 -7.54
C SER A 24 10.67 6.46 -6.42
N ARG A 25 11.01 6.78 -5.16
CA ARG A 25 10.29 6.28 -4.00
C ARG A 25 8.77 6.41 -4.11
N SER A 26 8.28 7.54 -4.60
CA SER A 26 6.83 7.75 -4.77
C SER A 26 6.20 6.78 -5.78
N MET A 27 6.85 6.52 -6.91
CA MET A 27 6.35 5.57 -7.91
C MET A 27 6.45 4.13 -7.42
N ALA A 28 7.49 3.81 -6.66
CA ALA A 28 7.66 2.50 -6.03
C ALA A 28 6.56 2.24 -4.98
N GLU A 29 6.29 3.21 -4.11
CA GLU A 29 5.21 3.14 -3.13
C GLU A 29 3.83 3.01 -3.81
N ASP A 30 3.56 3.77 -4.88
CA ASP A 30 2.31 3.65 -5.64
C ASP A 30 2.15 2.27 -6.27
N ARG A 31 3.24 1.66 -6.78
CA ARG A 31 3.18 0.30 -7.32
C ARG A 31 3.05 -0.77 -6.27
N ALA A 32 3.74 -0.65 -5.14
CA ALA A 32 3.57 -1.55 -4.01
C ALA A 32 2.11 -1.55 -3.50
N ALA A 33 1.48 -0.37 -3.42
CA ALA A 33 0.06 -0.26 -3.07
C ALA A 33 -0.86 -0.95 -4.09
N GLN A 34 -0.57 -0.78 -5.39
CA GLN A 34 -1.35 -1.40 -6.47
C GLN A 34 -1.23 -2.92 -6.51
N GLU A 35 -0.08 -3.48 -6.14
CA GLU A 35 0.09 -4.93 -6.01
C GLU A 35 -0.81 -5.54 -4.92
N GLN A 36 -1.10 -4.77 -3.86
CA GLN A 36 -2.08 -5.18 -2.83
C GLN A 36 -3.53 -4.85 -3.20
N GLY A 37 -3.79 -4.24 -4.35
CA GLY A 37 -5.13 -3.91 -4.84
C GLY A 37 -5.63 -2.51 -4.48
N PHE A 38 -4.79 -1.64 -3.92
CA PHE A 38 -5.14 -0.23 -3.70
C PHE A 38 -4.88 0.62 -4.95
N ARG A 39 -5.51 1.79 -5.04
CA ARG A 39 -5.32 2.76 -6.13
C ARG A 39 -3.91 3.33 -6.17
N ASP A 40 -3.41 3.73 -5.01
CA ASP A 40 -2.11 4.38 -4.81
C ASP A 40 -1.67 4.29 -3.34
N ALA A 41 -0.46 4.79 -3.05
CA ALA A 41 0.10 4.79 -1.69
C ALA A 41 -0.75 5.60 -0.70
N ALA A 42 -1.48 6.61 -1.17
CA ALA A 42 -2.36 7.41 -0.32
C ALA A 42 -3.55 6.58 0.18
N GLN A 43 -4.22 5.84 -0.71
CA GLN A 43 -5.32 4.95 -0.32
C GLN A 43 -4.84 3.81 0.59
N PHE A 44 -3.64 3.25 0.32
CA PHE A 44 -3.02 2.26 1.21
C PHE A 44 -2.84 2.83 2.64
N ARG A 45 -2.26 4.03 2.76
CA ARG A 45 -2.01 4.67 4.06
C ARG A 45 -3.30 5.02 4.80
N GLU A 46 -4.35 5.44 4.07
CA GLU A 46 -5.68 5.69 4.65
C GLU A 46 -6.30 4.41 5.20
N ALA A 47 -6.23 3.31 4.43
CA ALA A 47 -6.69 2.00 4.87
C ALA A 47 -5.91 1.49 6.10
N LEU A 48 -4.59 1.67 6.10
CA LEU A 48 -3.72 1.29 7.22
C LEU A 48 -4.06 2.08 8.48
N ALA A 49 -4.20 3.39 8.38
CA ALA A 49 -4.60 4.24 9.50
C ALA A 49 -5.97 3.85 10.06
N TYR A 50 -6.95 3.57 9.18
CA TYR A 50 -8.26 3.09 9.59
C TYR A 50 -8.18 1.75 10.32
N TYR A 51 -7.41 0.81 9.78
CA TYR A 51 -7.22 -0.52 10.38
C TYR A 51 -6.56 -0.44 11.76
N LEU A 52 -5.46 0.31 11.88
CA LEU A 52 -4.75 0.50 13.15
C LEU A 52 -5.61 1.18 14.22
N HIS A 53 -6.49 2.10 13.82
CA HIS A 53 -7.35 2.82 14.77
C HIS A 53 -8.58 2.01 15.20
N THR A 54 -9.15 1.22 14.29
CA THR A 54 -10.47 0.58 14.52
C THR A 54 -10.41 -0.93 14.67
N GLY A 55 -9.31 -1.57 14.26
CA GLY A 55 -9.20 -3.02 14.09
C GLY A 55 -10.10 -3.58 12.98
N ARG A 56 -10.66 -2.72 12.11
CA ARG A 56 -11.60 -3.10 11.05
C ARG A 56 -11.03 -2.77 9.68
N LEU A 57 -11.49 -3.50 8.67
CA LEU A 57 -11.18 -3.22 7.28
C LEU A 57 -12.19 -2.20 6.73
N GLY A 58 -11.70 -1.21 5.99
CA GLY A 58 -12.53 -0.21 5.32
C GLY A 58 -13.17 -0.77 4.04
N GLY A 59 -14.25 -0.12 3.59
CA GLY A 59 -14.95 -0.45 2.35
C GLY A 59 -14.38 0.32 1.15
N TRP A 60 -13.12 0.07 0.81
CA TRP A 60 -12.41 0.73 -0.30
C TRP A 60 -12.76 0.02 -1.63
N ASN A 61 -13.99 0.22 -2.12
CA ASN A 61 -14.37 -0.13 -3.48
C ASN A 61 -14.66 1.18 -4.21
N ASP A 62 -13.70 1.66 -5.00
CA ASP A 62 -13.91 2.64 -6.07
C ASP A 62 -13.60 1.95 -7.42
#